data_AF-A0A6M1YXS9-F1
#
_entry.id   AF-A0A6M1YXS9-F1
#
_cell.length_a   1.000
_cell.length_b   1.000
_cell.length_c   1.000
_cell.angle_alpha   90.00
_cell.angle_beta   90.00
_cell.angle_gamma   90.00
#
_symmetry.space_group_name_H-M   'P 1'
#
loop_
_entity.id
_entity.type
_entity.pdbx_description
1 polymer ?
#
loop_
_entity_poly.entity_id
_entity_poly.type
_entity_poly.pdbx_seq_one_letter_code
_entity_poly.pdbx_strand_id
1 'polypeptide(L)' 'MARSPYDIEDSLTPYVIEDTGRGERSMDIYSRLLKDRIIFIGTEINDQV' A
#
# COMPACT_ATOMS: atom_id res chain seq x y z
N MET A 1 9.22 -23.38 17.98
CA MET A 1 9.18 -22.08 17.28
C MET A 1 8.97 -22.35 15.79
N ALA A 2 7.75 -22.78 15.42
CA ALA A 2 7.39 -22.94 14.02
C ALA A 2 6.88 -21.59 13.53
N ARG A 3 7.54 -21.00 12.54
CA ARG A 3 7.03 -19.81 11.83
C ARG A 3 5.69 -20.19 11.22
N SER A 4 4.65 -19.41 11.48
CA SER A 4 3.35 -19.62 10.88
C SER A 4 3.49 -19.43 9.37
N PRO A 5 2.95 -20.30 8.52
CA PRO A 5 2.93 -20.09 7.07
C PRO A 5 2.11 -18.85 6.65
N TYR A 6 1.44 -18.18 7.61
CA TYR A 6 0.78 -16.90 7.44
C TYR A 6 1.66 -15.69 7.82
N ASP A 7 2.87 -15.90 8.36
CA ASP A 7 3.81 -14.81 8.71
C ASP A 7 4.50 -14.21 7.46
N ILE A 8 4.07 -14.59 6.25
CA ILE A 8 4.51 -14.01 4.96
C ILE A 8 3.55 -12.91 4.47
N GLU A 9 2.68 -12.40 5.35
CA GLU A 9 1.77 -11.28 5.07
C GLU A 9 2.23 -9.94 5.65
N ASP A 10 3.52 -9.77 5.97
CA ASP A 10 4.07 -8.41 5.98
C ASP A 10 4.20 -7.99 4.50
N SER A 11 3.10 -7.43 3.98
CA SER A 11 2.79 -7.34 2.56
C SER A 11 4.00 -6.86 1.76
N LEU A 12 4.38 -7.60 0.71
CA LEU A 12 5.29 -7.14 -0.34
C LEU A 12 4.62 -6.05 -1.19
N THR A 13 4.03 -5.03 -0.55
CA THR A 13 3.45 -3.89 -1.25
C THR A 13 4.60 -3.17 -1.93
N PRO A 14 4.59 -3.06 -3.27
CA PRO A 14 5.70 -2.45 -3.99
C PRO A 14 5.83 -0.97 -3.60
N TYR A 15 7.07 -0.54 -3.44
CA TYR A 15 7.42 0.85 -3.20
C TYR A 15 7.73 1.56 -4.51
N VAL A 16 7.35 2.83 -4.58
CA VAL A 16 7.61 3.72 -5.70
C VAL A 16 8.39 4.94 -5.23
N ILE A 17 9.23 5.47 -6.11
CA ILE A 17 9.98 6.70 -5.90
C ILE A 17 9.37 7.77 -6.80
N GLU A 18 8.93 8.88 -6.21
CA GLU A 18 8.37 10.02 -6.92
C GLU A 18 9.34 11.20 -6.83
N ASP A 19 9.70 11.77 -7.98
CA ASP A 19 10.43 13.03 -8.02
C ASP A 19 9.46 14.19 -7.73
N THR A 20 9.67 14.87 -6.62
CA THR A 20 9.01 16.13 -6.31
C THR A 20 9.96 17.25 -6.67
N GLY A 21 9.50 18.43 -7.09
CA GLY A 21 10.39 19.55 -7.44
C GLY A 21 11.34 20.04 -6.33
N ARG A 22 11.37 19.38 -5.15
CA ARG A 22 12.31 19.58 -4.03
C ARG A 22 13.15 18.32 -3.71
N GLY A 23 13.06 17.24 -4.50
CA GLY A 23 13.78 15.98 -4.32
C GLY A 23 12.89 14.73 -4.45
N GLU A 24 13.49 13.56 -4.26
CA GLU A 24 12.80 12.26 -4.35
C GLU A 24 12.06 11.90 -3.05
N ARG A 25 10.85 11.34 -3.18
CA ARG A 25 10.07 10.81 -2.06
C ARG A 25 9.67 9.37 -2.35
N SER A 26 10.00 8.46 -1.44
CA SER A 26 9.52 7.07 -1.48
C SER A 26 8.18 6.94 -0.76
N MET A 27 7.28 6.13 -1.34
CA MET A 27 6.00 5.75 -0.74
C MET A 27 5.56 4.39 -1.28
N ASP A 28 4.64 3.72 -0.59
CA ASP A 28 4.00 2.53 -1.14
C ASP A 28 3.06 2.90 -2.31
N ILE A 29 2.79 1.93 -3.19
CA ILE A 29 1.96 2.17 -4.37
C ILE A 29 0.54 2.67 -4.04
N TYR A 30 -0.06 2.23 -2.93
CA TYR A 30 -1.42 2.65 -2.56
C TYR A 30 -1.45 4.11 -2.12
N SER A 31 -0.47 4.56 -1.34
CA SER A 31 -0.29 5.97 -0.99
C SER A 31 -0.11 6.86 -2.23
N ARG A 32 0.66 6.41 -3.22
CA ARG A 32 0.84 7.15 -4.48
C ARG A 32 -0.47 7.30 -5.24
N LEU A 33 -1.28 6.25 -5.31
CA LEU A 33 -2.56 6.27 -6.02
C LEU A 33 -3.61 7.08 -5.27
N LEU A 34 -3.61 7.04 -3.94
CA LEU A 34 -4.47 7.88 -3.10
C LEU A 34 -4.17 9.37 -3.30
N LYS A 35 -2.90 9.76 -3.50
CA LYS A 35 -2.52 11.14 -3.86
C LYS A 35 -3.17 11.62 -5.16
N ASP A 36 -3.36 10.73 -6.13
CA ASP A 36 -4.09 10.98 -7.38
C ASP A 36 -5.62 10.78 -7.24
N ARG A 37 -6.09 10.60 -5.99
CA ARG A 37 -7.51 10.37 -5.64
C ARG A 37 -8.07 9.08 -6.24
N ILE A 38 -7.23 8.07 -6.43
CA ILE A 38 -7.62 6.73 -6.88
C ILE A 38 -7.79 5.85 -5.64
N ILE A 39 -8.97 5.24 -5.50
CA ILE A 39 -9.33 4.37 -4.36
C ILE A 39 -9.63 2.98 -4.90
N PHE A 40 -9.05 1.96 -4.28
CA PHE A 40 -9.32 0.55 -4.58
C PHE A 40 -10.24 -0.03 -3.52
N ILE A 41 -11.28 -0.71 -3.97
CA ILE A 41 -12.14 -1.53 -3.11
C ILE A 41 -11.77 -2.98 -3.42
N GLY A 42 -10.89 -3.55 -2.60
CA GLY A 42 -10.36 -4.91 -2.77
C GLY A 42 -11.23 -6.00 -2.13
N THR A 43 -12.29 -5.62 -1.43
CA THR A 43 -13.20 -6.49 -0.69
C THR A 43 -14.64 -6.14 -1.00
N GLU A 44 -15.58 -6.99 -0.60
CA GLU A 44 -16.99 -6.64 -0.62
C GLU A 44 -17.27 -5.38 0.21
N ILE A 45 -18.25 -4.59 -0.22
CA ILE A 45 -18.67 -3.38 0.49
C ILE A 45 -19.45 -3.83 1.72
N ASN A 46 -18.91 -3.55 2.90
CA ASN A 46 -19.57 -3.76 4.18
C ASN A 46 -19.57 -2.47 4.98
N ASP A 47 -20.50 -2.36 5.93
CA ASP A 47 -20.48 -1.31 6.93
C ASP A 47 -19.53 -1.76 8.04
N GLN A 48 -18.24 -1.41 7.91
CA GLN A 48 -17.30 -1.53 9.02
C GLN A 48 -17.60 -0.41 10.03
N VAL A 49 -18.45 -0.71 11.01
CA VAL A 49 -18.70 0.14 12.19
C VAL A 49 -17.71 -0.19 13.29
#